data_AF-A0A1I1T501-F1
#
_entry.id   AF-A0A1I1T501-F1
#
_cell.length_a   1.000
_cell.length_b   1.000
_cell.length_c   1.000
_cell.angle_alpha   90.00
_cell.angle_beta   90.00
_cell.angle_gamma   90.00
#
_symmetry.space_group_name_H-M   'P 1'
#
loop_
_entity.id
_entity.type
_entity.pdbx_description
1 polymer ?
#
loop_
_entity_poly.entity_id
_entity_poly.type
_entity_poly.pdbx_seq_one_letter_code
_entity_poly.pdbx_strand_id
1 'polypeptide(L)'
;MKVINLRLEIGCISFILRKFHDDTYFWDFDIECLMEKKFECFNPKHYFCSLNKTDLINLVEYFQTHYLGLIDNQLTESQIFMPLEGDFQIKCMEGEIDNIDDGYFSISLMFNNGKPYEDASNCYFGFESVVDIQNIILFCQDIKTLLKLSS
;
A
#
# COMPACT_ATOMS: atom_id res chain seq x y z
N MET A 1 -14.43 -12.02 6.86
CA MET A 1 -13.99 -10.87 6.05
C MET A 1 -12.53 -10.63 6.38
N LYS A 2 -11.63 -10.68 5.40
CA LYS A 2 -10.19 -10.51 5.63
C LYS A 2 -9.84 -9.03 5.47
N VAL A 3 -9.11 -8.48 6.41
CA VAL A 3 -8.67 -7.08 6.42
C VAL A 3 -7.16 -7.08 6.57
N ILE A 4 -6.48 -6.29 5.74
CA ILE A 4 -5.03 -6.08 5.78
C ILE A 4 -4.80 -4.61 6.08
N ASN A 5 -3.97 -4.30 7.08
CA ASN A 5 -3.81 -2.94 7.58
C ASN A 5 -2.39 -2.43 7.35
N LEU A 6 -2.28 -1.28 6.70
CA LEU A 6 -1.06 -0.49 6.64
C LEU A 6 -1.17 0.65 7.65
N ARG A 7 -0.49 0.50 8.80
CA ARG A 7 -0.45 1.52 9.85
C ARG A 7 0.61 2.57 9.52
N LEU A 8 0.27 3.82 9.73
CA LEU A 8 1.07 5.01 9.42
C LEU A 8 1.03 5.95 10.63
N GLU A 9 1.93 6.94 10.68
CA GLU A 9 1.89 8.00 11.70
C GLU A 9 0.55 8.74 11.70
N ILE A 10 -0.01 9.03 10.52
CA ILE A 10 -1.26 9.80 10.41
C ILE A 10 -2.54 8.95 10.60
N GLY A 11 -2.43 7.63 10.75
CA GLY A 11 -3.58 6.74 10.86
C GLY A 11 -3.36 5.33 10.31
N CYS A 12 -4.37 4.77 9.66
CA CYS A 12 -4.35 3.42 9.12
C CYS A 12 -5.09 3.34 7.79
N ILE A 13 -4.48 2.69 6.80
CA ILE A 13 -5.16 2.29 5.56
C ILE A 13 -5.56 0.83 5.69
N SER A 14 -6.85 0.55 5.59
CA SER A 14 -7.41 -0.79 5.68
C SER A 14 -7.85 -1.28 4.30
N PHE A 15 -7.25 -2.37 3.84
CA PHE A 15 -7.65 -3.11 2.63
C PHE A 15 -8.61 -4.23 3.05
N ILE A 16 -9.90 -4.02 2.80
CA ILE A 16 -10.98 -4.92 3.18
C ILE A 16 -11.34 -5.79 1.98
N LEU A 17 -10.99 -7.08 2.04
CA LEU A 17 -11.27 -8.00 0.95
C LEU A 17 -12.77 -8.16 0.75
N ARG A 18 -13.26 -7.71 -0.41
CA ARG A 18 -14.65 -7.85 -0.86
C ARG A 18 -14.86 -9.17 -1.57
N LYS A 19 -14.02 -9.48 -2.55
CA LYS A 19 -14.17 -10.65 -3.41
C LYS A 19 -12.82 -11.15 -3.91
N PHE A 20 -12.70 -12.47 -4.05
CA PHE A 20 -11.64 -13.11 -4.80
C PHE A 20 -12.24 -13.77 -6.05
N HIS A 21 -11.60 -13.58 -7.19
CA HIS A 21 -12.02 -14.15 -8.47
C HIS A 21 -11.04 -15.27 -8.86
N ASP A 22 -11.41 -16.52 -8.56
CA ASP A 22 -10.54 -17.71 -8.73
C ASP A 22 -10.07 -17.92 -10.17
N ASP A 23 -10.87 -17.51 -11.15
CA ASP A 23 -10.65 -17.68 -12.58
C ASP A 23 -9.59 -16.73 -13.14
N THR A 24 -9.52 -15.52 -12.59
CA THR A 24 -8.62 -14.45 -13.04
C THR A 24 -7.49 -14.17 -12.05
N TYR A 25 -7.55 -14.74 -10.85
CA TYR A 25 -6.63 -14.46 -9.73
C TYR A 25 -6.57 -12.96 -9.39
N PHE A 26 -7.75 -12.34 -9.26
CA PHE A 26 -7.90 -10.96 -8.80
C PHE A 26 -8.55 -10.90 -7.42
N TRP A 27 -8.10 -9.95 -6.61
CA TRP A 27 -8.67 -9.59 -5.32
C TRP A 27 -9.20 -8.17 -5.37
N ASP A 28 -10.49 -8.04 -5.11
CA ASP A 28 -11.18 -6.76 -4.99
C ASP A 28 -11.18 -6.33 -3.53
N PHE A 29 -10.68 -5.12 -3.26
CA PHE A 29 -10.65 -4.52 -1.95
C PHE A 29 -11.43 -3.22 -1.92
N ASP A 30 -12.16 -3.03 -0.83
CA ASP A 30 -12.48 -1.68 -0.39
C ASP A 30 -11.32 -1.15 0.43
N ILE A 31 -10.94 0.09 0.18
CA ILE A 31 -9.90 0.78 0.93
C ILE A 31 -10.56 1.84 1.80
N GLU A 32 -10.34 1.72 3.11
CA GLU A 32 -10.76 2.70 4.10
C GLU A 32 -9.53 3.40 4.68
N CYS A 33 -9.54 4.74 4.68
CA CYS A 33 -8.54 5.55 5.35
C CYS A 33 -9.07 5.97 6.73
N LEU A 34 -8.51 5.42 7.78
CA LEU A 34 -8.84 5.74 9.17
C LEU A 34 -7.77 6.69 9.71
N MET A 35 -8.02 7.99 9.54
CA MET A 35 -7.08 9.04 9.91
C MET A 35 -7.19 9.43 11.39
N GLU A 36 -6.10 9.89 11.99
CA GLU A 36 -6.15 10.56 13.28
C GLU A 36 -7.04 11.82 13.22
N LYS A 37 -7.63 12.19 14.37
CA LYS A 37 -8.59 13.29 14.48
C LYS A 37 -8.12 14.62 13.86
N LYS A 38 -6.82 14.94 13.96
CA LYS A 38 -6.24 16.16 13.38
C LYS A 38 -6.25 16.17 11.84
N PHE A 39 -6.38 15.00 11.20
CA PHE A 39 -6.37 14.82 9.75
C PHE A 39 -7.72 14.39 9.17
N GLU A 40 -8.76 14.18 10.00
CA GLU A 40 -10.10 13.76 9.56
C GLU A 40 -10.74 14.69 8.51
N CYS A 41 -10.39 15.98 8.50
CA CYS A 41 -10.91 16.93 7.50
C CYS A 41 -10.35 16.69 6.09
N PHE A 42 -9.22 15.98 5.98
CA PHE A 42 -8.62 15.54 4.73
C PHE A 42 -9.06 14.13 4.36
N ASN A 43 -9.94 13.51 5.16
CA ASN A 43 -10.26 12.09 5.05
C ASN A 43 -10.75 11.76 3.63
N PRO A 44 -9.92 11.07 2.85
CA PRO A 44 -10.25 10.74 1.49
C PRO A 44 -11.33 9.63 1.53
N LYS A 45 -12.14 9.55 0.47
CA LYS A 45 -13.39 8.75 0.40
C LYS A 45 -13.15 7.24 0.65
N HIS A 46 -14.22 6.45 0.59
CA HIS A 46 -14.08 5.02 0.30
C HIS A 46 -13.46 4.85 -1.08
N TYR A 47 -12.32 4.16 -1.16
CA TYR A 47 -11.69 3.80 -2.43
C TYR A 47 -11.90 2.32 -2.73
N PHE A 48 -11.68 1.96 -3.98
CA PHE A 48 -11.68 0.58 -4.44
C PHE A 48 -10.33 0.30 -5.09
N CYS A 49 -9.82 -0.91 -4.93
CA CYS A 49 -8.78 -1.41 -5.81
C CYS A 49 -9.00 -2.87 -6.18
N SER A 50 -8.56 -3.23 -7.37
CA SER A 50 -8.43 -4.62 -7.79
C SER A 50 -6.96 -4.94 -8.05
N LEU A 51 -6.48 -6.01 -7.40
CA LEU A 51 -5.08 -6.43 -7.48
C LEU A 51 -5.02 -7.87 -7.98
N ASN A 52 -4.18 -8.14 -8.98
CA ASN A 52 -3.90 -9.51 -9.36
C ASN A 52 -2.79 -10.11 -8.49
N LYS A 53 -2.52 -11.40 -8.68
CA LYS A 53 -1.50 -12.14 -7.92
C LYS A 53 -0.11 -11.52 -8.07
N THR A 54 0.24 -11.07 -9.28
CA THR A 54 1.52 -10.45 -9.58
C THR A 54 1.64 -9.10 -8.89
N ASP A 55 0.58 -8.28 -8.87
CA ASP A 55 0.58 -7.00 -8.16
C ASP A 55 0.86 -7.17 -6.67
N LEU A 56 0.23 -8.16 -6.03
CA LEU A 56 0.45 -8.46 -4.61
C LEU A 56 1.88 -8.94 -4.31
N ILE A 57 2.45 -9.77 -5.19
CA ILE A 57 3.85 -10.21 -5.07
C ILE A 57 4.79 -9.02 -5.24
N ASN A 58 4.58 -8.22 -6.28
CA ASN A 58 5.40 -7.05 -6.58
C ASN A 58 5.31 -5.99 -5.47
N LEU A 59 4.15 -5.83 -4.84
CA LEU A 59 3.97 -4.92 -3.71
C LEU A 59 4.81 -5.34 -2.49
N VAL A 60 4.85 -6.64 -2.21
CA VAL A 60 5.70 -7.19 -1.15
C VAL A 60 7.18 -6.99 -1.49
N GLU A 61 7.59 -7.33 -2.72
CA GLU A 61 8.97 -7.15 -3.17
C GLU A 61 9.37 -5.68 -3.15
N TYR A 62 8.48 -4.77 -3.56
CA TYR A 62 8.69 -3.33 -3.54
C TYR A 62 9.10 -2.81 -2.15
N PHE A 63 8.33 -3.17 -1.11
CA PHE A 63 8.67 -2.78 0.25
C PHE A 63 9.96 -3.43 0.75
N GLN A 64 10.18 -4.70 0.43
CA GLN A 64 11.41 -5.41 0.81
C GLN A 64 12.65 -4.80 0.17
N THR A 65 12.60 -4.46 -1.12
CA THR A 65 13.68 -3.78 -1.83
C THR A 65 13.97 -2.41 -1.24
N HIS A 66 12.93 -1.63 -0.91
CA HIS A 66 13.12 -0.31 -0.30
C HIS A 66 13.82 -0.43 1.06
N TYR A 67 13.30 -1.30 1.93
CA TYR A 67 13.84 -1.55 3.25
C TYR A 67 15.31 -2.03 3.23
N LEU A 68 15.64 -3.00 2.37
CA LEU A 68 17.04 -3.45 2.21
C LEU A 68 17.94 -2.34 1.66
N GLY A 69 17.42 -1.52 0.74
CA GLY A 69 18.14 -0.36 0.21
C GLY A 69 18.47 0.69 1.26
N LEU A 70 17.58 0.91 2.23
CA LEU A 70 17.85 1.79 3.38
C LEU A 70 18.92 1.20 4.31
N ILE A 71 18.87 -0.10 4.62
CA ILE A 71 19.89 -0.78 5.44
C ILE A 71 21.29 -0.62 4.84
N ASP A 72 21.41 -0.85 3.53
CA ASP A 72 22.70 -0.79 2.85
C ASP A 72 23.16 0.65 2.55
N ASN A 73 22.37 1.67 2.93
CA ASN A 73 22.56 3.08 2.57
C ASN A 73 22.70 3.29 1.05
N GLN A 74 22.01 2.47 0.25
CA GLN A 74 22.08 2.50 -1.22
C GLN A 74 20.85 3.13 -1.85
N LEU A 75 19.78 3.34 -1.08
CA LEU A 75 18.53 3.85 -1.58
C LEU A 75 17.99 4.93 -0.65
N THR A 76 17.78 6.13 -1.19
CA THR A 76 17.09 7.22 -0.48
C THR A 76 15.61 7.27 -0.86
N GLU A 77 15.26 6.82 -2.06
CA GLU A 77 13.89 6.89 -2.56
C GLU A 77 13.64 5.76 -3.57
N SER A 78 12.45 5.16 -3.50
CA SER A 78 11.99 4.17 -4.47
C SER A 78 11.31 4.81 -5.68
N GLN A 79 11.34 4.10 -6.81
CA GLN A 79 10.42 4.38 -7.91
C GLN A 79 8.96 4.24 -7.44
N ILE A 80 8.02 4.84 -8.17
CA ILE A 80 6.61 4.72 -7.84
C ILE A 80 6.14 3.30 -8.13
N PHE A 81 5.55 2.64 -7.13
CA PHE A 81 4.76 1.43 -7.33
C PHE A 81 3.35 1.82 -7.80
N MET A 82 2.89 1.16 -8.85
CA MET A 82 1.53 1.29 -9.37
C MET A 82 1.06 -0.08 -9.87
N PRO A 83 -0.06 -0.62 -9.36
CA PRO A 83 -0.59 -1.89 -9.82
C PRO A 83 -1.18 -1.74 -11.23
N LEU A 84 -1.44 -2.88 -11.88
CA LEU A 84 -1.92 -2.91 -13.27
C LEU A 84 -3.16 -2.02 -13.52
N GLU A 85 -4.14 -2.06 -12.63
CA GLU A 85 -5.39 -1.30 -12.77
C GLU A 85 -5.20 0.22 -12.54
N GLY A 86 -4.09 0.62 -11.90
CA GLY A 86 -3.79 2.02 -11.60
C GLY A 86 -4.74 2.63 -10.56
N ASP A 87 -5.24 1.82 -9.63
CA ASP A 87 -6.18 2.27 -8.59
C ASP A 87 -5.49 3.07 -7.48
N PHE A 88 -4.20 2.85 -7.26
CA PHE A 88 -3.39 3.63 -6.33
C PHE A 88 -1.93 3.67 -6.74
N GLN A 89 -1.16 4.53 -6.07
CA GLN A 89 0.28 4.67 -6.23
C GLN A 89 0.93 4.75 -4.86
N ILE A 90 2.12 4.15 -4.74
CA ILE A 90 2.94 4.22 -3.53
C ILE A 90 4.33 4.71 -3.91
N LYS A 91 4.88 5.63 -3.13
CA LYS A 91 6.28 6.04 -3.21
C LYS A 91 6.90 5.99 -1.82
N CYS A 92 7.85 5.09 -1.60
CA CYS A 92 8.69 5.11 -0.40
C CYS A 92 9.86 6.07 -0.62
N MET A 93 10.12 6.90 0.38
CA MET A 93 11.07 8.01 0.36
C MET A 93 12.10 7.82 1.48
N GLU A 94 12.81 8.87 1.86
CA GLU A 94 13.89 8.79 2.84
C GLU A 94 13.42 8.32 4.21
N GLY A 95 14.35 7.71 4.94
CA GLY A 95 14.10 7.12 6.24
C GLY A 95 15.41 6.74 6.92
N GLU A 96 15.30 6.30 8.17
CA GLU A 96 16.42 5.88 8.99
C GLU A 96 16.15 4.49 9.55
N ILE A 97 17.15 3.62 9.49
CA ILE A 97 17.09 2.25 10.00
C ILE A 97 18.13 2.10 11.10
N ASP A 98 17.65 2.02 12.34
CA ASP A 98 18.52 1.85 13.50
C ASP A 98 19.01 0.39 13.61
N ASN A 99 18.14 -0.56 13.30
CA ASN A 99 18.48 -1.99 13.21
C ASN A 99 17.47 -2.74 12.34
N ILE A 100 17.65 -4.06 12.19
CA ILE A 100 16.83 -4.87 11.28
C ILE A 100 15.32 -4.82 11.60
N ASP A 101 14.92 -4.57 12.84
CA ASP A 101 13.51 -4.56 13.24
C ASP A 101 13.03 -3.16 13.69
N ASP A 102 13.84 -2.12 13.50
CA ASP A 102 13.57 -0.77 14.01
C ASP A 102 14.05 0.32 13.05
N GLY A 103 13.23 1.36 12.93
CA GLY A 103 13.39 2.43 11.97
C GLY A 103 12.08 2.80 11.29
N TYR A 104 12.17 3.80 10.43
CA TYR A 104 11.02 4.38 9.74
C TYR A 104 11.43 4.93 8.38
N PHE A 105 10.44 5.17 7.53
CA PHE A 105 10.61 5.97 6.31
C PHE A 105 9.35 6.73 5.96
N SER A 106 9.50 7.78 5.14
CA SER A 106 8.37 8.53 4.61
C SER A 106 7.75 7.79 3.42
N ILE A 107 6.43 7.78 3.35
CA ILE A 107 5.64 7.11 2.32
C ILE A 107 4.58 8.07 1.78
N SER A 108 4.52 8.21 0.47
CA SER A 108 3.44 8.89 -0.25
C SER A 108 2.46 7.86 -0.79
N LEU A 109 1.18 8.05 -0.50
CA LEU A 109 0.09 7.20 -0.94
C LEU A 109 -0.91 8.05 -1.72
N MET A 110 -1.17 7.66 -2.96
CA MET A 110 -2.13 8.36 -3.81
C MET A 110 -3.19 7.39 -4.33
N PHE A 111 -4.46 7.73 -4.17
CA PHE A 111 -5.58 6.93 -4.63
C PHE A 111 -6.23 7.56 -5.85
N ASN A 112 -6.58 6.74 -6.83
CA ASN A 112 -7.27 7.20 -8.02
C ASN A 112 -8.73 7.55 -7.67
N ASN A 113 -9.13 8.77 -7.99
CA ASN A 113 -10.45 9.34 -7.68
C ASN A 113 -11.36 9.39 -8.93
N GLY A 114 -11.00 8.66 -9.99
CA GLY A 114 -11.90 8.35 -11.08
C GLY A 114 -11.23 7.84 -12.36
N LYS A 115 -11.78 6.74 -12.89
CA LYS A 115 -11.85 6.42 -14.32
C LYS A 115 -13.33 6.13 -14.64
N PRO A 116 -14.07 7.01 -15.34
CA PRO A 116 -15.40 6.63 -15.82
C PRO A 116 -15.39 5.42 -16.77
N TYR A 117 -14.24 5.11 -17.39
CA TYR A 117 -13.95 3.94 -18.24
C TYR A 117 -12.42 3.81 -18.44
N GLU A 118 -11.94 2.68 -18.97
CA GLU A 118 -10.49 2.32 -19.05
C GLU A 118 -9.58 3.39 -19.68
N ASP A 119 -10.05 4.11 -20.70
CA ASP A 119 -9.28 5.14 -21.44
C ASP A 119 -9.41 6.57 -20.87
N ALA A 120 -10.07 6.74 -19.72
CA ALA A 120 -10.28 8.06 -19.14
C ALA A 120 -9.01 8.60 -18.45
N SER A 121 -8.97 9.92 -18.28
CA SER A 121 -7.92 10.57 -17.49
C SER A 121 -8.01 10.14 -16.02
N ASN A 122 -6.84 9.87 -15.42
CA ASN A 122 -6.73 9.58 -14.00
C ASN A 122 -6.54 10.86 -13.19
N CYS A 123 -7.18 10.93 -12.04
CA CYS A 123 -6.96 12.00 -11.07
C CYS A 123 -6.67 11.38 -9.71
N TYR A 124 -5.46 11.62 -9.20
CA TYR A 124 -5.02 11.03 -7.93
C TYR A 124 -5.08 12.06 -6.81
N PHE A 125 -5.52 11.61 -5.64
CA PHE A 125 -5.47 12.37 -4.39
C PHE A 125 -4.82 11.52 -3.33
N GLY A 126 -3.98 12.15 -2.52
CA GLY A 126 -3.12 11.40 -1.62
C GLY A 126 -2.54 12.27 -0.52
N PHE A 127 -1.68 11.65 0.25
CA PHE A 127 -0.97 12.26 1.35
C PHE A 127 0.39 11.59 1.50
N GLU A 128 1.23 12.25 2.28
CA GLU A 128 2.49 11.73 2.76
C GLU A 128 2.39 11.49 4.27
N SER A 129 3.05 10.45 4.75
CA SER A 129 3.14 10.09 6.16
C SER A 129 4.46 9.38 6.43
N VAL A 130 4.81 9.24 7.70
CA VAL A 130 5.84 8.29 8.13
C VAL A 130 5.23 6.92 8.38
N VAL A 131 6.02 5.86 8.17
CA VAL A 131 5.68 4.47 8.51
C VAL A 131 6.87 3.75 9.15
N ASP A 132 6.60 3.03 10.24
CA ASP A 132 7.59 2.18 10.91
C ASP A 132 7.83 0.88 10.14
N ILE A 133 9.07 0.38 10.16
CA ILE A 133 9.44 -0.89 9.52
C ILE A 133 8.59 -2.06 10.01
N GLN A 134 8.28 -2.12 11.30
CA GLN A 134 7.46 -3.20 11.86
C GLN A 134 6.07 -3.25 11.23
N ASN A 135 5.47 -2.09 10.95
CA ASN A 135 4.16 -2.01 10.30
C ASN A 135 4.22 -2.51 8.84
N ILE A 136 5.32 -2.24 8.13
CA ILE A 136 5.55 -2.75 6.77
C ILE A 136 5.77 -4.26 6.76
N ILE A 137 6.53 -4.80 7.72
CA ILE A 137 6.77 -6.23 7.85
C ILE A 137 5.45 -6.96 8.09
N LEU A 138 4.62 -6.47 9.02
CA LEU A 138 3.30 -7.04 9.32
C LEU A 138 2.37 -6.98 8.09
N PHE A 139 2.32 -5.83 7.41
CA PHE A 139 1.53 -5.66 6.19
C PHE A 139 1.95 -6.67 5.10
N CYS A 140 3.26 -6.82 4.87
CA CYS A 140 3.79 -7.80 3.91
C CYS A 140 3.47 -9.26 4.31
N GLN A 141 3.50 -9.58 5.61
CA GLN A 141 3.16 -10.92 6.11
C GLN A 141 1.66 -11.23 5.89
N ASP A 142 0.79 -10.25 6.09
CA ASP A 142 -0.65 -10.40 5.84
C ASP A 142 -0.96 -10.64 4.36
N ILE A 143 -0.28 -9.93 3.45
CA ILE A 143 -0.35 -10.17 2.00
C ILE A 143 0.15 -11.58 1.65
N LYS A 144 1.33 -11.98 2.16
CA LYS A 144 1.85 -13.35 1.94
C LYS A 144 0.88 -14.42 2.44
N THR A 145 0.20 -14.17 3.56
CA THR A 145 -0.83 -15.07 4.09
C THR A 145 -2.06 -15.09 3.20
N LEU A 146 -2.44 -13.96 2.58
CA LEU A 146 -3.53 -13.92 1.61
C LEU A 146 -3.21 -14.79 0.39
N LEU A 147 -2.01 -14.63 -0.18
CA LEU A 147 -1.56 -15.38 -1.34
C LEU A 147 -1.49 -16.90 -1.12
N LYS A 148 -1.28 -17.36 0.11
CA LYS A 148 -1.25 -18.78 0.48
C LYS A 148 -2.64 -19.42 0.59
N LEU A 149 -3.66 -18.65 0.96
CA LEU A 149 -5.03 -19.15 1.12
C LEU A 149 -5.75 -19.37 -0.22
N SER A 150 -5.18 -18.82 -1.29
CA SER A 150 -5.67 -18.85 -2.68
C SER A 150 -4.88 -19.79 -3.60
N SER A 151 -3.98 -20.58 -3.03
CA SER A 151 -3.19 -21.63 -3.72
C SER A 151 -3.68 -23.00 -3.31
#